data_AF-A0A836PV89-F1
#
_entry.id   AF-A0A836PV89-F1
#
_cell.length_a   1.000
_cell.length_b   1.000
_cell.length_c   1.000
_cell.angle_alpha   90.00
_cell.angle_beta   90.00
_cell.angle_gamma   90.00
#
_symmetry.space_group_name_H-M   'P 1'
#
loop_
_entity.id
_entity.type
_entity.pdbx_description
1 polymer ?
#
loop_
_entity_poly.entity_id
_entity_poly.type
_entity_poly.pdbx_seq_one_letter_code
_entity_poly.pdbx_strand_id
1 'polypeptide(L)'
;MSTIVFVLTLDEIEGVSVIMPQVKKEWAEQIIFVDGGSTDGTVEKAKELGFEVIHQQNKNKGEGNACRIGTDATQSDYVMFFSPDGNDLPEDIPKLIEKTKEGHDVVHISRFGKNSVSEDANWIERFGNNMFTFLVNTFFGGNYTDALNGFRIIKRELWDELKTDAQYLNV
;
A
#
# COMPACT_ATOMS: atom_id res chain seq x y z
N MET A 1 2.60 -11.07 16.51
CA MET A 1 3.05 -9.89 15.79
C MET A 1 1.80 -9.21 15.26
N SER A 2 1.57 -7.95 15.61
CA SER A 2 0.40 -7.20 15.15
C SER A 2 0.65 -6.58 13.78
N THR A 3 -0.38 -6.55 12.94
CA THR A 3 -0.31 -5.92 11.61
C THR A 3 -1.42 -4.89 11.48
N ILE A 4 -1.07 -3.72 10.98
CA ILE A 4 -2.03 -2.73 10.49
C ILE A 4 -1.96 -2.62 8.97
N VAL A 5 -3.13 -2.53 8.34
CA VAL A 5 -3.28 -2.22 6.92
C VAL A 5 -3.81 -0.79 6.78
N PHE A 6 -3.06 0.05 6.08
CA PHE A 6 -3.52 1.37 5.68
C PHE A 6 -4.11 1.30 4.28
N VAL A 7 -5.39 1.66 4.17
CA VAL A 7 -6.07 1.84 2.89
C VAL A 7 -5.90 3.31 2.50
N LEU A 8 -5.07 3.57 1.49
CA LEU A 8 -4.74 4.94 1.08
C LEU A 8 -5.76 5.41 0.03
N THR A 9 -6.39 6.56 0.23
CA THR A 9 -7.47 7.03 -0.66
C THR A 9 -7.40 8.53 -0.98
N LEU A 10 -7.77 8.88 -2.20
CA LEU A 10 -8.11 10.24 -2.64
C LEU A 10 -9.08 10.14 -3.82
N ASP A 11 -10.37 10.41 -3.58
CA ASP A 11 -11.44 10.29 -4.57
C ASP A 11 -11.52 8.89 -5.24
N GLU A 12 -11.63 7.85 -4.41
CA GLU A 12 -11.60 6.43 -4.79
C GLU A 12 -12.96 5.71 -4.58
N ILE A 13 -14.09 6.41 -4.74
CA ILE A 13 -15.41 5.86 -4.38
C ILE A 13 -15.76 4.56 -5.11
N GLU A 14 -15.38 4.44 -6.39
CA GLU A 14 -15.66 3.25 -7.20
C GLU A 14 -14.88 2.05 -6.68
N GLY A 15 -13.57 2.23 -6.52
CA GLY A 15 -12.66 1.21 -6.02
C GLY A 15 -13.00 0.75 -4.61
N VAL A 16 -13.26 1.69 -3.69
CA VAL A 16 -13.71 1.38 -2.32
C VAL A 16 -15.05 0.62 -2.33
N SER A 17 -15.99 0.99 -3.20
CA SER A 17 -17.30 0.33 -3.27
C SER A 17 -17.23 -1.10 -3.77
N VAL A 18 -16.25 -1.44 -4.60
CA VAL A 18 -16.09 -2.77 -5.19
C VAL A 18 -15.17 -3.67 -4.36
N ILE A 19 -14.04 -3.13 -3.90
CA ILE A 19 -12.94 -3.93 -3.33
C ILE A 19 -13.10 -4.12 -1.83
N MET A 20 -13.45 -3.06 -1.10
CA MET A 20 -13.48 -3.10 0.37
C MET A 20 -14.55 -4.03 0.96
N PRO A 21 -15.70 -4.31 0.30
CA PRO A 21 -16.60 -5.38 0.74
C PRO A 21 -15.98 -6.79 0.70
N GLN A 22 -14.93 -7.00 -0.09
CA GLN A 22 -14.21 -8.27 -0.20
C GLN A 22 -13.13 -8.41 0.90
N VAL A 23 -12.68 -7.28 1.45
CA VAL A 23 -11.68 -7.22 2.52
C VAL A 23 -12.32 -7.58 3.86
N LYS A 24 -11.83 -8.65 4.48
CA LYS A 24 -12.30 -9.09 5.79
C LYS A 24 -11.51 -8.43 6.90
N LYS A 25 -12.21 -7.85 7.89
CA LYS A 25 -11.57 -7.12 9.01
C LYS A 25 -10.67 -8.01 9.84
N GLU A 26 -10.93 -9.31 9.90
CA GLU A 26 -10.12 -10.30 10.62
C GLU A 26 -8.79 -10.66 9.92
N TRP A 27 -8.53 -10.18 8.71
CA TRP A 27 -7.25 -10.44 8.02
C TRP A 27 -6.07 -9.75 8.68
N ALA A 28 -6.31 -8.65 9.40
CA ALA A 28 -5.30 -7.91 10.14
C ALA A 28 -5.85 -7.48 11.50
N GLU A 29 -4.98 -7.05 12.41
CA GLU A 29 -5.41 -6.54 13.71
C GLU A 29 -6.20 -5.24 13.55
N GLN A 30 -5.76 -4.40 12.60
CA GLN A 30 -6.40 -3.14 12.28
C GLN A 30 -6.35 -2.88 10.77
N ILE A 31 -7.44 -2.34 10.23
CA ILE A 31 -7.53 -1.83 8.86
C ILE A 31 -8.11 -0.42 8.96
N ILE A 32 -7.32 0.58 8.58
CA ILE A 32 -7.65 1.99 8.74
C ILE A 32 -7.45 2.70 7.40
N PHE A 33 -8.39 3.57 7.05
CA PHE A 33 -8.26 4.42 5.87
C PHE A 33 -7.42 5.64 6.22
N VAL A 34 -6.54 6.05 5.30
CA VAL A 34 -5.86 7.33 5.36
C VAL A 34 -6.24 8.14 4.13
N ASP A 35 -7.12 9.11 4.34
CA ASP A 35 -7.80 9.84 3.27
C ASP A 35 -7.15 11.21 3.01
N GLY A 36 -6.86 11.50 1.74
CA GLY A 36 -6.26 12.75 1.24
C GLY A 36 -7.20 13.96 1.20
N GLY A 37 -8.42 13.85 1.73
CA GLY A 37 -9.47 14.84 1.65
C GLY A 37 -10.34 14.64 0.42
N SER A 38 -10.85 13.42 0.25
CA SER A 38 -11.79 13.06 -0.82
C SER A 38 -13.09 13.87 -0.72
N THR A 39 -13.72 14.10 -1.85
CA THR A 39 -14.93 14.90 -2.03
C THR A 39 -16.06 14.16 -2.76
N ASP A 40 -15.79 12.93 -3.19
CA ASP A 40 -16.66 12.08 -4.00
C ASP A 40 -17.55 11.10 -3.21
N GLY A 41 -17.45 11.08 -1.88
CA GLY A 41 -18.17 10.14 -1.01
C GLY A 41 -17.32 8.98 -0.48
N THR A 42 -16.03 8.91 -0.82
CA THR A 42 -15.11 7.83 -0.39
C THR A 42 -15.12 7.62 1.13
N VAL A 43 -15.05 8.72 1.90
CA VAL A 43 -14.99 8.71 3.36
C VAL A 43 -16.29 8.18 3.96
N GLU A 44 -17.42 8.63 3.43
CA GLU A 44 -18.76 8.21 3.84
C GLU A 44 -18.91 6.71 3.61
N LYS A 45 -18.43 6.21 2.47
CA LYS A 45 -18.48 4.78 2.15
C LYS A 45 -17.61 3.94 3.07
N ALA A 46 -16.38 4.37 3.35
CA ALA A 46 -15.50 3.70 4.29
C ALA A 46 -16.13 3.58 5.69
N LYS A 47 -16.76 4.66 6.17
CA LYS A 47 -17.48 4.69 7.44
C LYS A 47 -18.73 3.82 7.44
N GLU A 48 -19.49 3.77 6.34
CA GLU A 48 -20.65 2.87 6.16
C GLU A 48 -20.23 1.40 6.29
N LEU A 49 -19.09 1.04 5.70
CA LEU A 49 -18.48 -0.29 5.83
C LEU A 49 -17.87 -0.54 7.23
N GLY A 50 -17.91 0.46 8.11
CA GLY A 50 -17.46 0.42 9.49
C GLY A 50 -15.95 0.44 9.66
N PHE A 51 -15.23 1.09 8.75
CA PHE A 51 -13.80 1.34 8.89
C PHE A 51 -13.55 2.72 9.53
N GLU A 52 -12.45 2.81 10.28
CA GLU A 52 -11.96 4.08 10.78
C GLU A 52 -11.23 4.84 9.67
N VAL A 53 -11.27 6.18 9.73
CA VAL A 53 -10.66 7.06 8.73
C VAL A 53 -9.82 8.12 9.43
N ILE A 54 -8.55 8.20 9.04
CA ILE A 54 -7.63 9.28 9.40
C ILE A 54 -7.57 10.24 8.21
N HIS A 55 -7.80 11.52 8.47
CA HIS A 55 -7.75 12.55 7.43
C HIS A 55 -6.37 13.22 7.38
N GLN A 56 -5.81 13.34 6.18
CA GLN A 56 -4.63 14.15 5.95
C GLN A 56 -4.95 15.64 6.16
N GLN A 57 -4.00 16.38 6.74
CA GLN A 57 -4.18 17.82 6.96
C GLN A 57 -3.94 18.62 5.68
N ASN A 58 -4.74 19.68 5.46
CA ASN A 58 -4.79 20.47 4.22
C ASN A 58 -3.45 20.97 3.66
N LYS A 59 -2.38 21.08 4.46
CA LYS A 59 -1.08 21.60 4.01
C LYS A 59 -0.11 20.51 3.52
N ASN A 60 -0.34 19.25 3.89
CA ASN A 60 0.53 18.12 3.58
C ASN A 60 -0.37 16.98 3.07
N LYS A 61 -0.58 16.94 1.76
CA LYS A 61 -1.32 15.87 1.07
C LYS A 61 -0.36 15.08 0.19
N GLY A 62 -0.67 13.81 0.01
CA GLY A 62 0.04 12.90 -0.88
C GLY A 62 0.18 11.51 -0.27
N GLU A 63 0.41 10.51 -1.11
CA GLU A 63 0.45 9.11 -0.67
C GLU A 63 1.54 8.86 0.37
N GLY A 64 2.76 9.39 0.14
CA GLY A 64 3.87 9.27 1.09
C GLY A 64 3.56 9.88 2.47
N ASN A 65 2.82 11.00 2.49
CA ASN A 65 2.39 11.62 3.74
C ASN A 65 1.26 10.83 4.41
N ALA A 66 0.37 10.22 3.63
CA ALA A 66 -0.66 9.29 4.14
C ALA A 66 -0.01 8.11 4.88
N CYS A 67 1.01 7.49 4.27
CA CYS A 67 1.78 6.41 4.89
C CYS A 67 2.36 6.82 6.25
N ARG A 68 2.96 8.02 6.31
CA ARG A 68 3.55 8.57 7.54
C ARG A 68 2.50 8.85 8.60
N ILE A 69 1.43 9.59 8.25
CA ILE A 69 0.35 9.92 9.19
C ILE A 69 -0.29 8.66 9.78
N GLY A 70 -0.60 7.66 8.95
CA GLY A 70 -1.16 6.40 9.42
C GLY A 70 -0.19 5.67 10.35
N THR A 71 1.08 5.59 9.95
CA THR A 71 2.11 4.92 10.74
C THR A 71 2.35 5.61 12.09
N ASP A 72 2.46 6.93 12.12
CA ASP A 72 2.67 7.74 13.33
C ASP A 72 1.47 7.65 14.30
N ALA A 73 0.26 7.47 13.78
CA ALA A 73 -0.96 7.36 14.58
C ALA A 73 -1.16 5.98 15.25
N THR A 74 -0.35 4.98 14.92
CA THR A 74 -0.57 3.57 15.28
C THR A 74 0.73 2.92 15.77
N GLN A 75 0.66 1.70 16.32
CA GLN A 75 1.81 1.06 16.99
C GLN A 75 1.99 -0.44 16.64
N SER A 76 1.47 -0.89 15.50
CA SER A 76 1.57 -2.30 15.10
C SER A 76 2.97 -2.71 14.64
N ASP A 77 3.38 -3.95 14.89
CA ASP A 77 4.73 -4.46 14.55
C ASP A 77 5.04 -4.39 13.05
N TYR A 78 4.02 -4.55 12.20
CA TYR A 78 4.10 -4.42 10.76
C TYR A 78 3.07 -3.42 10.23
N VAL A 79 3.49 -2.66 9.22
CA VAL A 79 2.65 -1.72 8.47
C VAL A 79 2.52 -2.19 7.03
N MET A 80 1.29 -2.20 6.51
CA MET A 80 0.99 -2.52 5.12
C MET A 80 0.31 -1.33 4.47
N PHE A 81 0.67 -1.02 3.23
CA PHE A 81 0.06 0.03 2.43
C PHE A 81 -0.69 -0.62 1.26
N PHE A 82 -1.99 -0.35 1.16
CA PHE A 82 -2.89 -0.92 0.17
C PHE A 82 -3.71 0.20 -0.50
N SER A 83 -3.83 0.14 -1.82
CA SER A 83 -4.67 1.03 -2.61
C SER A 83 -5.92 0.27 -3.05
N PRO A 84 -7.14 0.80 -2.84
CA PRO A 84 -8.37 0.17 -3.28
C PRO A 84 -8.74 0.59 -4.72
N ASP A 85 -7.78 0.81 -5.62
CA ASP A 85 -8.00 1.30 -6.99
C ASP A 85 -8.26 0.19 -8.05
N GLY A 86 -8.07 -1.07 -7.67
CA GLY A 86 -8.28 -2.24 -8.54
C GLY A 86 -7.01 -2.82 -9.15
N ASN A 87 -5.86 -2.18 -8.96
CA ASN A 87 -4.57 -2.69 -9.46
C ASN A 87 -4.06 -3.88 -8.65
N ASP A 88 -4.39 -3.91 -7.35
CA ASP A 88 -3.96 -4.93 -6.41
C ASP A 88 -5.12 -5.81 -5.94
N LEU A 89 -4.85 -7.11 -5.78
CA LEU A 89 -5.84 -8.06 -5.29
C LEU A 89 -5.94 -8.01 -3.75
N PRO A 90 -7.12 -7.78 -3.17
CA PRO A 90 -7.28 -7.73 -1.71
C PRO A 90 -6.91 -9.07 -1.04
N GLU A 91 -7.03 -10.20 -1.74
CA GLU A 91 -6.65 -11.52 -1.23
C GLU A 91 -5.14 -11.69 -1.04
N ASP A 92 -4.32 -10.77 -1.54
CA ASP A 92 -2.87 -10.77 -1.28
C ASP A 92 -2.53 -10.19 0.10
N ILE A 93 -3.43 -9.44 0.75
CA ILE A 93 -3.27 -8.96 2.14
C ILE A 93 -2.90 -10.12 3.08
N PRO A 94 -3.71 -11.19 3.23
CA PRO A 94 -3.34 -12.28 4.12
C PRO A 94 -2.08 -13.03 3.67
N LYS A 95 -1.78 -13.10 2.36
CA LYS A 95 -0.56 -13.76 1.86
C LYS A 95 0.70 -13.01 2.27
N LEU A 96 0.69 -11.68 2.19
CA LEU A 96 1.77 -10.81 2.66
C LEU A 96 1.98 -10.97 4.17
N ILE A 97 0.89 -11.03 4.94
CA ILE A 97 0.94 -11.23 6.40
C ILE A 97 1.52 -12.60 6.77
N GLU A 98 1.16 -13.67 6.06
CA GLU A 98 1.76 -14.99 6.29
C GLU A 98 3.28 -14.97 6.05
N LYS A 99 3.74 -14.23 5.02
CA LYS A 99 5.17 -14.12 4.73
C LYS A 99 5.97 -13.41 5.83
N THR A 100 5.38 -12.48 6.58
CA THR A 100 6.10 -11.87 7.71
C THR A 100 6.29 -12.87 8.87
N LYS A 101 5.37 -13.83 9.04
CA LYS A 101 5.50 -14.91 10.03
C LYS A 101 6.65 -15.87 9.71
N GLU A 102 7.09 -15.94 8.46
CA GLU A 102 8.28 -16.69 8.02
C GLU A 102 9.60 -15.98 8.42
N GLY A 103 9.53 -14.78 9.02
CA GLY A 103 10.69 -14.00 9.45
C GLY A 103 11.17 -12.98 8.42
N HIS A 104 10.35 -12.65 7.41
CA HIS A 104 10.67 -11.60 6.45
C HIS A 104 10.34 -10.21 7.02
N ASP A 105 11.31 -9.30 7.00
CA ASP A 105 11.10 -7.93 7.46
C ASP A 105 10.35 -7.06 6.44
N VAL A 106 10.50 -7.35 5.15
CA VAL A 106 9.81 -6.66 4.05
C VAL A 106 9.31 -7.68 3.04
N VAL A 107 8.05 -7.55 2.63
CA VAL A 107 7.44 -8.37 1.59
C VAL A 107 6.67 -7.45 0.64
N HIS A 108 6.84 -7.66 -0.66
CA HIS A 108 6.33 -6.78 -1.71
C HIS A 108 5.75 -7.62 -2.86
N ILE A 109 4.62 -7.18 -3.42
CA ILE A 109 3.96 -7.83 -4.56
C ILE A 109 4.62 -7.44 -5.88
N SER A 110 5.04 -8.41 -6.67
CA SER A 110 5.67 -8.16 -7.98
C SER A 110 4.74 -8.54 -9.13
N ARG A 111 4.46 -7.58 -10.03
CA ARG A 111 3.68 -7.80 -11.25
C ARG A 111 4.40 -8.65 -12.31
N PHE A 112 5.73 -8.78 -12.19
CA PHE A 112 6.60 -9.53 -13.11
C PHE A 112 7.35 -10.70 -12.43
N GLY A 113 6.81 -11.20 -11.32
CA GLY A 113 7.34 -12.36 -10.60
C GLY A 113 7.09 -13.69 -11.33
N LYS A 114 7.70 -14.74 -10.82
CA LYS A 114 7.49 -16.12 -11.31
C LYS A 114 6.06 -16.54 -10.95
N ASN A 115 5.17 -16.56 -11.94
CA ASN A 115 3.70 -16.80 -11.86
C ASN A 115 2.82 -15.56 -11.66
N SER A 116 3.32 -14.35 -11.91
CA SER A 116 2.45 -13.18 -11.96
C SER A 116 1.92 -12.94 -13.38
N VAL A 117 0.73 -12.37 -13.47
CA VAL A 117 0.13 -11.87 -14.70
C VAL A 117 -0.22 -10.41 -14.46
N SER A 118 0.18 -9.52 -15.37
CA SER A 118 -0.31 -8.16 -15.39
C SER A 118 -1.22 -8.04 -16.61
N GLU A 119 -2.50 -7.78 -16.37
CA GLU A 119 -3.50 -7.70 -17.44
C GLU A 119 -3.42 -6.37 -18.21
N ASP A 120 -2.93 -5.31 -17.56
CA ASP A 120 -2.91 -3.96 -18.11
C ASP A 120 -1.55 -3.51 -18.66
N ALA A 121 -0.45 -4.18 -18.32
CA ALA A 121 0.89 -3.72 -18.71
C ALA A 121 1.16 -3.91 -20.21
N ASN A 122 1.05 -2.82 -20.97
CA ASN A 122 1.48 -2.77 -22.35
C ASN A 122 3.01 -2.91 -22.46
N TRP A 123 3.49 -3.27 -23.65
CA TRP A 123 4.92 -3.53 -23.88
C TRP A 123 5.85 -2.35 -23.49
N ILE A 124 5.37 -1.11 -23.64
CA ILE A 124 6.10 0.11 -23.24
C ILE A 124 6.17 0.23 -21.71
N GLU A 125 5.08 -0.01 -21.00
CA GLU A 125 5.04 0.05 -19.54
C GLU A 125 5.92 -1.04 -18.93
N ARG A 126 5.87 -2.24 -19.51
CA ARG A 126 6.75 -3.34 -19.12
C ARG A 126 8.22 -3.00 -19.37
N PHE A 127 8.54 -2.36 -20.50
CA PHE A 127 9.90 -1.89 -20.77
C PHE A 127 10.34 -0.84 -19.74
N GLY A 128 9.50 0.15 -19.48
CA GLY A 128 9.76 1.20 -18.49
C GLY A 128 9.99 0.63 -17.10
N ASN A 129 9.12 -0.26 -16.63
CA ASN A 129 9.28 -0.91 -15.32
C ASN A 129 10.58 -1.73 -15.27
N ASN A 130 10.85 -2.56 -16.28
CA ASN A 130 12.10 -3.34 -16.34
C ASN A 130 13.34 -2.44 -16.32
N MET A 131 13.30 -1.30 -17.01
CA MET A 131 14.38 -0.32 -16.98
C MET A 131 14.58 0.26 -15.59
N PHE A 132 13.53 0.72 -14.92
CA PHE A 132 13.64 1.25 -13.55
C PHE A 132 14.10 0.19 -12.55
N THR A 133 13.55 -1.01 -12.63
CA THR A 133 13.95 -2.16 -11.82
C THR A 133 15.42 -2.52 -12.04
N PHE A 134 15.90 -2.49 -13.29
CA PHE A 134 17.31 -2.68 -13.62
C PHE A 134 18.21 -1.61 -12.97
N LEU A 135 17.81 -0.33 -13.04
CA LEU A 135 18.56 0.76 -12.42
C LEU A 135 18.62 0.62 -10.90
N VAL A 136 17.49 0.26 -10.26
CA VAL A 136 17.44 0.01 -8.81
C VAL A 136 18.38 -1.11 -8.41
N ASN A 137 18.33 -2.25 -9.12
CA ASN A 137 19.21 -3.39 -8.85
C ASN A 137 20.69 -3.03 -9.07
N THR A 138 20.99 -2.25 -10.12
CA THR A 138 22.37 -1.86 -10.47
C THR A 138 22.97 -0.88 -9.46
N PHE A 139 22.24 0.14 -9.05
CA PHE A 139 22.77 1.18 -8.17
C PHE A 139 22.69 0.83 -6.68
N PHE A 140 21.71 0.04 -6.27
CA PHE A 140 21.46 -0.26 -4.85
C PHE A 140 21.70 -1.74 -4.49
N GLY A 141 22.11 -2.58 -5.44
CA GLY A 141 22.52 -3.97 -5.17
C GLY A 141 21.37 -4.94 -4.88
N GLY A 142 20.17 -4.67 -5.41
CA GLY A 142 18.97 -5.49 -5.24
C GLY A 142 18.81 -6.62 -6.27
N ASN A 143 17.82 -7.48 -6.04
CA ASN A 143 17.37 -8.52 -6.98
C ASN A 143 15.84 -8.43 -7.21
N TYR A 144 15.33 -7.21 -7.37
CA TYR A 144 13.91 -6.97 -7.60
C TYR A 144 13.49 -7.41 -9.01
N THR A 145 12.28 -7.94 -9.11
CA THR A 145 11.58 -8.19 -10.39
C THR A 145 10.60 -7.07 -10.75
N ASP A 146 10.18 -6.29 -9.75
CA ASP A 146 9.35 -5.10 -9.90
C ASP A 146 9.71 -4.17 -8.74
N ALA A 147 10.30 -3.02 -9.05
CA ALA A 147 10.68 -2.03 -8.04
C ALA A 147 9.61 -0.97 -7.80
N LEU A 148 8.56 -0.93 -8.63
CA LEU A 148 7.63 0.19 -8.70
C LEU A 148 6.26 -0.08 -8.07
N ASN A 149 5.96 -1.31 -7.64
CA ASN A 149 4.67 -1.57 -7.00
C ASN A 149 4.62 -0.96 -5.57
N GLY A 150 3.48 -0.36 -5.22
CA GLY A 150 3.24 0.20 -3.89
C GLY A 150 2.88 -0.86 -2.86
N PHE A 151 2.30 -1.98 -3.28
CA PHE A 151 1.72 -2.96 -2.37
C PHE A 151 2.77 -3.81 -1.64
N ARG A 152 2.99 -3.44 -0.37
CA ARG A 152 4.00 -4.05 0.49
C ARG A 152 3.64 -3.99 1.95
N ILE A 153 4.24 -4.90 2.71
CA ILE A 153 4.26 -4.93 4.17
C ILE A 153 5.70 -4.79 4.64
N ILE A 154 5.90 -3.96 5.67
CA ILE A 154 7.22 -3.57 6.19
C ILE A 154 7.18 -3.68 7.71
N LYS A 155 8.23 -4.26 8.31
CA LYS A 155 8.46 -4.23 9.75
C LYS A 155 8.63 -2.78 10.20
N ARG A 156 7.89 -2.38 11.24
CA ARG A 156 7.85 -0.98 11.70
C ARG A 156 9.23 -0.42 12.02
N GLU A 157 10.07 -1.20 12.70
CA GLU A 157 11.44 -0.78 13.04
C GLU A 157 12.23 -0.31 11.80
N LEU A 158 12.09 -1.01 10.67
CA LEU A 158 12.74 -0.62 9.42
C LEU A 158 12.11 0.62 8.81
N TRP A 159 10.77 0.72 8.83
CA TRP A 159 10.08 1.92 8.36
C TRP A 159 10.56 3.18 9.08
N ASP A 160 10.69 3.10 10.40
CA ASP A 160 11.15 4.23 11.24
C ASP A 160 12.63 4.56 10.96
N GLU A 161 13.46 3.55 10.65
CA GLU A 161 14.87 3.74 10.32
C GLU A 161 15.08 4.42 8.95
N LEU A 162 14.17 4.20 7.99
CA LEU A 162 14.21 4.84 6.67
C LEU A 162 14.05 6.37 6.74
N LYS A 163 13.45 6.90 7.80
CA LYS A 163 13.23 8.36 8.01
C LYS A 163 12.65 9.03 6.76
N THR A 164 11.54 8.49 6.25
CA THR A 164 10.92 8.96 5.02
C THR A 164 10.55 10.45 5.09
N ASP A 165 10.92 11.22 4.07
CA ASP A 165 10.73 12.67 4.00
C ASP A 165 9.76 13.12 2.90
N ALA A 166 9.23 12.17 2.11
CA ALA A 166 8.31 12.43 1.02
C ALA A 166 6.96 12.96 1.54
N GLN A 167 6.77 14.28 1.42
CA GLN A 167 5.56 14.99 1.85
C GLN A 167 4.61 15.34 0.70
N TYR A 168 5.08 15.30 -0.56
CA TYR A 168 4.44 16.02 -1.68
C TYR A 168 4.27 15.22 -2.98
N LEU A 169 4.25 13.88 -2.93
CA LEU A 169 3.81 13.09 -4.08
C LEU A 169 2.28 13.20 -4.19
N ASN A 170 1.84 14.30 -4.81
CA ASN A 170 0.51 14.38 -5.42
C ASN A 170 0.66 13.68 -6.77
N VAL A 171 0.20 12.44 -6.85
CA VAL A 171 -0.03 11.79 -8.15
C VAL A 171 -1.39 12.27 -8.65
#